data_AF-A0A078JAV2-F1
#
_entry.id   AF-A0A078JAV2-F1
#
_cell.length_a   1.000
_cell.length_b   1.000
_cell.length_c   1.000
_cell.angle_alpha   90.00
_cell.angle_beta   90.00
_cell.angle_gamma   90.00
#
_symmetry.space_group_name_H-M   'P 1'
#
loop_
_entity.id
_entity.type
_entity.pdbx_description
1 polymer ?
#
loop_
_entity_poly.entity_id
_entity_poly.type
_entity_poly.pdbx_seq_one_letter_code
_entity_poly.pdbx_strand_id
1 'polypeptide(L)'
;MTISSKPQCLPLSLPVIDFSVPNLKAETPQWDSVRAQVRKALEDFGCFEALFDGASVELRKAVFEASQEVFDLPLETKLSAKSENNRNSGYSGQVSGMPLFEGMGFDDVDKPEVVNKLTHKVWPQGNITFRFPSYTVLFMTNEVLSQFNIYLWK
;
A
#
# COMPACT_ATOMS: atom_id res chain seq x y z
N MET A 1 7.47 22.64 39.44
CA MET A 1 8.34 22.28 38.30
C MET A 1 7.50 22.35 37.04
N THR A 2 7.66 23.40 36.26
CA THR A 2 6.89 23.61 35.04
C THR A 2 7.75 23.13 33.88
N ILE A 3 7.47 21.94 33.34
CA ILE A 3 8.15 21.46 32.14
C ILE A 3 7.49 22.17 30.97
N SER A 4 8.03 23.32 30.59
CA SER A 4 7.72 23.97 29.33
C SER A 4 8.42 23.19 28.22
N SER A 5 7.80 22.12 27.73
CA SER A 5 8.23 21.48 26.48
C SER A 5 7.93 22.45 25.33
N LYS A 6 8.98 23.15 24.87
CA LYS A 6 8.92 23.85 23.57
C LYS A 6 8.50 22.82 22.52
N PRO A 7 7.52 23.12 21.64
CA PRO A 7 7.25 22.26 20.50
C PRO A 7 8.53 22.17 19.68
N GLN A 8 9.15 20.99 19.69
CA GLN A 8 10.25 20.70 18.79
C GLN A 8 9.64 20.69 17.39
N CYS A 9 10.01 21.68 16.57
CA CYS A 9 9.72 21.65 15.15
C CYS A 9 10.50 20.47 14.58
N LEU A 10 9.80 19.36 14.35
CA LEU A 10 10.37 18.19 13.70
C LEU A 10 10.91 18.62 12.33
N PRO A 11 12.02 18.00 11.85
CA PRO A 11 12.48 18.17 10.49
C PRO A 11 11.32 18.05 9.50
N LEU A 12 11.29 18.89 8.45
CA LEU A 12 10.28 18.82 7.38
C LEU A 12 10.33 17.52 6.56
N SER A 13 11.31 16.65 6.82
CA SER A 13 11.52 15.38 6.14
C SER A 13 11.17 14.21 7.06
N LEU A 14 10.39 13.25 6.55
CA LEU A 14 10.18 11.99 7.24
C LEU A 14 11.49 11.19 7.35
N PRO A 15 11.66 10.40 8.42
CA PRO A 15 12.75 9.44 8.49
C PRO A 15 12.67 8.44 7.33
N VAL A 16 13.77 8.24 6.62
CA VAL A 16 13.93 7.17 5.63
C VAL A 16 14.62 5.99 6.32
N ILE A 17 14.00 4.81 6.28
CA ILE A 17 14.51 3.59 6.92
C ILE A 17 14.78 2.56 5.83
N ASP A 18 15.99 2.00 5.84
CA ASP A 18 16.46 1.03 4.86
C ASP A 18 16.07 -0.40 5.25
N PHE A 19 15.21 -1.02 4.44
CA PHE A 19 14.78 -2.41 4.51
C PHE A 19 15.44 -3.30 3.44
N SER A 20 16.32 -2.74 2.60
CA SER A 20 17.04 -3.51 1.57
C SER A 20 18.14 -4.40 2.16
N VAL A 21 18.36 -4.35 3.49
CA VAL A 21 19.30 -5.23 4.20
C VAL A 21 18.90 -6.71 3.99
N PRO A 22 19.74 -7.52 3.32
CA PRO A 22 19.41 -8.92 3.06
C PRO A 22 19.28 -9.68 4.37
N ASN A 23 18.26 -10.55 4.47
CA ASN A 23 18.04 -11.39 5.64
C ASN A 23 17.93 -10.60 6.96
N LEU A 24 17.12 -9.54 6.99
CA LEU A 24 16.76 -8.83 8.22
C LEU A 24 15.98 -9.77 9.15
N LYS A 25 16.72 -10.58 9.90
CA LYS A 25 16.19 -11.64 10.78
C LYS A 25 16.09 -11.13 12.20
N ALA A 26 15.05 -11.59 12.89
CA ALA A 26 14.93 -11.39 14.32
C ALA A 26 16.21 -11.82 15.05
N GLU A 27 16.51 -11.15 16.16
CA GLU A 27 17.67 -11.44 17.02
C GLU A 27 19.03 -11.12 16.38
N THR A 28 19.05 -10.34 15.29
CA THR A 28 20.28 -9.77 14.73
C THR A 28 20.45 -8.29 15.14
N PRO A 29 21.68 -7.80 15.33
CA PRO A 29 21.92 -6.38 15.64
C PRO A 29 21.33 -5.42 14.59
N GLN A 30 21.33 -5.84 13.32
CA GLN A 30 20.75 -5.07 12.22
C GLN A 30 19.23 -4.94 12.39
N TRP A 31 18.55 -6.03 12.72
CA TRP A 31 17.13 -6.04 13.00
C TRP A 31 16.76 -5.17 14.20
N ASP A 32 17.52 -5.25 15.30
CA ASP A 32 17.27 -4.40 16.48
C ASP A 32 17.45 -2.92 16.16
N SER A 33 18.45 -2.58 15.33
CA SER A 33 18.67 -1.22 14.84
C SER A 33 17.49 -0.72 14.00
N VAL A 34 17.04 -1.50 13.00
CA VAL A 34 15.89 -1.12 12.14
C VAL A 34 14.62 -0.98 12.98
N ARG A 35 14.37 -1.92 13.89
CA ARG A 35 13.22 -1.88 14.81
C ARG A 35 13.25 -0.62 15.69
N ALA A 36 14.41 -0.24 16.22
CA ALA A 36 14.55 0.97 17.01
C ALA A 36 14.27 2.24 16.18
N GLN A 37 14.74 2.30 14.94
CA GLN A 37 14.45 3.39 14.01
C GLN A 37 12.96 3.50 13.70
N VAL A 38 12.30 2.37 13.41
CA VAL A 38 10.85 2.30 13.14
C VAL A 38 10.06 2.81 14.33
N ARG A 39 10.36 2.29 15.53
CA ARG A 39 9.67 2.73 16.75
C ARG A 39 9.80 4.23 16.93
N LYS A 40 11.03 4.75 16.84
CA LYS A 40 11.29 6.18 16.99
C LYS A 40 10.55 7.01 15.95
N ALA A 41 10.55 6.59 14.69
CA ALA A 41 9.83 7.30 13.63
C ALA A 41 8.31 7.31 13.85
N LEU A 42 7.74 6.21 14.33
CA LEU A 42 6.31 6.16 14.69
C LEU A 42 5.99 7.01 15.93
N GLU A 43 6.87 7.04 16.93
CA GLU A 43 6.71 7.88 18.13
C GLU A 43 6.82 9.37 17.79
N ASP A 44 7.80 9.75 16.98
CA ASP A 44 8.10 11.15 16.66
C ASP A 44 7.19 11.69 15.54
N PHE A 45 6.90 10.91 14.50
CA PHE A 45 6.24 11.36 13.27
C PHE A 45 4.93 10.62 12.92
N GLY A 46 4.68 9.45 13.52
CA GLY A 46 3.55 8.58 13.15
C GLY A 46 3.72 7.82 11.82
N CYS A 47 4.78 8.11 11.04
CA CYS A 47 5.11 7.42 9.79
C CYS A 47 6.59 7.57 9.42
N PHE A 48 7.03 6.81 8.41
CA PHE A 48 8.37 6.85 7.83
C PHE A 48 8.30 6.47 6.35
N GLU A 49 9.34 6.80 5.60
CA GLU A 49 9.57 6.29 4.26
C GLU A 49 10.40 5.01 4.33
N ALA A 50 9.92 3.93 3.72
CA ALA A 50 10.61 2.64 3.67
C ALA A 50 11.36 2.50 2.34
N LEU A 51 12.67 2.35 2.39
CA LEU A 51 13.49 2.00 1.23
C LEU A 51 13.55 0.47 1.13
N PHE A 52 13.18 -0.10 -0.01
CA PHE A 52 13.20 -1.54 -0.24
C PHE A 52 13.49 -1.85 -1.72
N ASP A 53 14.27 -2.90 -1.98
CA ASP A 53 14.70 -3.30 -3.33
C ASP A 53 13.70 -4.24 -4.05
N GLY A 54 12.52 -4.46 -3.47
CA GLY A 54 11.57 -5.46 -3.94
C GLY A 54 10.77 -5.06 -5.20
N ALA A 55 10.75 -3.78 -5.58
CA ALA A 55 9.98 -3.28 -6.73
C ALA A 55 10.87 -2.79 -7.88
N SER A 56 10.88 -3.52 -9.00
CA SER A 56 11.56 -3.03 -10.20
C SER A 56 10.96 -1.71 -10.71
N VAL A 57 11.72 -0.94 -11.48
CA VAL A 57 11.23 0.32 -12.09
C VAL A 57 10.07 0.03 -13.04
N GLU A 58 10.18 -1.08 -13.78
CA GLU A 58 9.18 -1.55 -14.75
C GLU A 58 7.87 -1.90 -14.04
N LEU A 59 7.96 -2.59 -12.90
CA LEU A 59 6.77 -2.91 -12.10
C LEU A 59 6.10 -1.64 -11.58
N ARG A 60 6.86 -0.71 -11.01
CA ARG A 60 6.32 0.58 -10.53
C ARG A 60 5.59 1.32 -11.64
N LYS A 61 6.22 1.39 -12.82
CA LYS A 61 5.60 1.99 -14.01
C LYS A 61 4.31 1.29 -14.40
N ALA A 62 4.31 -0.05 -14.46
CA ALA A 62 3.13 -0.84 -14.81
C ALA A 62 1.97 -0.65 -13.82
N VAL A 63 2.24 -0.48 -12.52
CA VAL A 63 1.22 -0.14 -11.51
C VAL A 63 0.57 1.21 -11.82
N PHE A 64 1.37 2.24 -12.13
CA PHE A 64 0.83 3.57 -12.44
C PHE A 64 0.04 3.57 -13.76
N GLU A 65 0.53 2.88 -14.79
CA GLU A 65 -0.18 2.73 -16.07
C GLU A 65 -1.50 1.98 -15.90
N ALA A 66 -1.50 0.85 -15.19
CA ALA A 66 -2.73 0.11 -14.88
C ALA A 66 -3.73 0.94 -14.06
N SER A 67 -3.23 1.79 -13.15
CA SER A 67 -4.08 2.69 -12.37
C SER A 67 -4.72 3.77 -13.26
N GLN A 68 -3.96 4.35 -14.20
CA GLN A 68 -4.51 5.30 -15.18
C GLN A 68 -5.60 4.63 -16.04
N GLU A 69 -5.32 3.45 -16.61
CA GLU A 69 -6.30 2.69 -17.39
C GLU A 69 -7.60 2.47 -16.62
N VAL A 70 -7.50 2.15 -15.33
CA VAL A 70 -8.66 1.99 -14.44
C VAL A 70 -9.49 3.28 -14.31
N PHE A 71 -8.84 4.43 -14.04
CA PHE A 71 -9.56 5.67 -13.76
C PHE A 71 -10.11 6.36 -15.00
N ASP A 72 -9.51 6.10 -16.17
CA ASP A 72 -9.98 6.55 -17.48
C ASP A 72 -11.24 5.81 -17.98
N LEU A 73 -11.63 4.72 -17.32
CA LEU A 73 -12.87 4.01 -17.65
C LEU A 73 -14.12 4.85 -17.38
N PRO A 74 -15.22 4.60 -18.12
CA PRO A 74 -16.52 5.19 -17.82
C PRO A 74 -16.96 4.90 -16.38
N LEU A 75 -17.66 5.86 -15.76
CA LEU A 75 -18.15 5.73 -14.38
C LEU A 75 -18.99 4.45 -14.18
N GLU A 76 -19.85 4.10 -15.14
CA GLU A 76 -20.67 2.88 -15.10
C GLU A 76 -19.82 1.61 -15.01
N THR A 77 -18.71 1.55 -15.75
CA THR A 77 -17.77 0.43 -15.70
C THR A 77 -17.05 0.37 -14.35
N LYS A 78 -16.65 1.52 -13.80
CA LYS A 78 -16.04 1.57 -12.47
C LYS A 78 -17.02 1.12 -11.38
N LEU A 79 -18.30 1.53 -11.48
CA LEU A 79 -19.36 1.11 -10.56
C LEU A 79 -19.64 -0.40 -10.61
N SER A 80 -19.43 -1.08 -11.75
CA SER A 80 -19.59 -2.54 -11.87
C SER A 80 -18.58 -3.33 -11.02
N ALA A 81 -17.44 -2.71 -10.68
CA ALA A 81 -16.42 -3.29 -9.83
C ALA A 81 -16.81 -3.37 -8.35
N LYS A 82 -17.89 -2.68 -7.92
CA LYS A 82 -18.38 -2.73 -6.54
C LYS A 82 -18.72 -4.15 -6.11
N SER A 83 -18.32 -4.50 -4.89
CA SER A 83 -18.72 -5.74 -4.25
C SER A 83 -20.06 -5.56 -3.54
N GLU A 84 -20.96 -6.52 -3.73
CA GLU A 84 -22.25 -6.56 -3.00
C GLU A 84 -22.04 -6.89 -1.51
N ASN A 85 -21.00 -7.66 -1.20
CA ASN A 85 -20.76 -8.22 0.14
C ASN A 85 -19.73 -7.44 0.94
N ASN A 86 -18.96 -6.54 0.30
CA ASN A 86 -18.00 -5.70 1.00
C ASN A 86 -18.05 -4.26 0.49
N ARG A 87 -18.49 -3.35 1.36
CA ARG A 87 -18.59 -1.91 1.07
C ARG A 87 -17.25 -1.24 0.77
N ASN A 88 -16.15 -1.86 1.20
CA ASN A 88 -14.80 -1.33 1.02
C ASN A 88 -14.14 -1.85 -0.26
N SER A 89 -14.80 -2.75 -1.00
CA SER A 89 -14.29 -3.35 -2.23
C SER A 89 -15.00 -2.80 -3.46
N GLY A 90 -14.19 -2.43 -4.45
CA GLY A 90 -14.57 -1.80 -5.70
C GLY A 90 -14.48 -0.29 -5.66
N TYR A 91 -15.22 0.35 -6.55
CA TYR A 91 -15.14 1.78 -6.78
C TYR A 91 -15.72 2.62 -5.65
N SER A 92 -14.96 3.64 -5.23
CA SER A 92 -15.34 4.66 -4.26
C SER A 92 -15.04 6.04 -4.82
N GLY A 93 -16.06 6.88 -4.97
CA GLY A 93 -15.94 8.23 -5.53
C GLY A 93 -17.30 8.91 -5.60
N GLN A 94 -17.35 10.12 -6.15
CA GLN A 94 -18.59 10.91 -6.30
C GLN A 94 -19.30 11.18 -4.96
N VAL A 95 -18.53 11.29 -3.87
CA VAL A 95 -19.05 11.63 -2.55
C VAL A 95 -19.23 13.15 -2.48
N SER A 96 -20.45 13.63 -2.19
CA SER A 96 -20.75 15.07 -2.18
C SER A 96 -19.84 15.90 -1.27
N GLY A 97 -19.32 15.31 -0.19
CA GLY A 97 -18.35 15.96 0.72
C GLY A 97 -16.88 15.86 0.28
N MET A 98 -16.57 15.05 -0.73
CA MET A 98 -15.21 14.84 -1.26
C MET A 98 -15.25 14.71 -2.80
N PRO A 99 -15.57 15.80 -3.53
CA PRO A 99 -15.80 15.75 -4.98
C PRO A 99 -14.54 15.43 -5.80
N LEU A 100 -13.35 15.63 -5.24
CA LEU A 100 -12.07 15.30 -5.87
C LEU A 100 -11.59 13.88 -5.55
N PHE A 101 -12.26 13.16 -4.66
CA PHE A 101 -11.85 11.82 -4.26
C PHE A 101 -12.41 10.78 -5.22
N GLU A 102 -11.50 9.94 -5.71
CA GLU A 102 -11.81 8.74 -6.46
C GLU A 102 -10.79 7.66 -6.07
N GLY A 103 -11.24 6.44 -5.91
CA GLY A 103 -10.42 5.32 -5.51
C GLY A 103 -11.07 3.99 -5.85
N MET A 104 -10.26 2.94 -5.93
CA MET A 104 -10.76 1.59 -6.12
C MET A 104 -9.97 0.61 -5.27
N GLY A 105 -10.67 -0.09 -4.39
CA GLY A 105 -10.11 -1.09 -3.50
C GLY A 105 -10.43 -2.50 -3.97
N PHE A 106 -9.55 -3.45 -3.72
CA PHE A 106 -9.77 -4.86 -4.02
C PHE A 106 -9.27 -5.69 -2.85
N ASP A 107 -10.13 -6.57 -2.33
CA ASP A 107 -9.74 -7.55 -1.32
C ASP A 107 -9.30 -8.85 -1.97
N ASP A 108 -8.62 -9.70 -1.20
CA ASP A 108 -8.26 -11.06 -1.60
C ASP A 108 -7.50 -11.14 -2.94
N VAL A 109 -6.71 -10.12 -3.30
CA VAL A 109 -5.96 -10.09 -4.56
C VAL A 109 -4.75 -11.03 -4.57
N ASP A 110 -4.51 -11.76 -3.48
CA ASP A 110 -3.62 -12.93 -3.43
C ASP A 110 -4.23 -14.15 -4.13
N LYS A 111 -5.56 -14.17 -4.29
CA LYS A 111 -6.31 -15.27 -4.90
C LYS A 111 -6.51 -15.03 -6.40
N PRO A 112 -5.97 -15.88 -7.29
CA PRO A 112 -6.04 -15.64 -8.71
C PRO A 112 -7.45 -15.59 -9.29
N GLU A 113 -8.37 -16.35 -8.71
CA GLU A 113 -9.78 -16.37 -9.06
C GLU A 113 -10.46 -15.02 -8.78
N VAL A 114 -10.08 -14.31 -7.71
CA VAL A 114 -10.64 -13.01 -7.35
C VAL A 114 -10.19 -11.95 -8.35
N VAL A 115 -8.88 -11.89 -8.63
CA VAL A 115 -8.32 -10.97 -9.62
C VAL A 115 -8.90 -11.24 -11.01
N ASN A 116 -9.07 -12.51 -11.39
CA ASN A 116 -9.70 -12.86 -12.67
C ASN A 116 -11.15 -12.40 -12.74
N LYS A 117 -11.95 -12.71 -11.71
CA LYS A 117 -13.36 -12.30 -11.67
C LYS A 117 -13.50 -10.79 -11.75
N LEU A 118 -12.68 -10.05 -11.02
CA LEU A 118 -12.63 -8.60 -11.06
C LEU A 118 -12.23 -8.08 -12.45
N THR A 119 -11.15 -8.62 -13.01
CA THR A 119 -10.67 -8.22 -14.34
C THR A 119 -11.77 -8.38 -15.38
N HIS A 120 -12.53 -9.47 -15.35
CA HIS A 120 -13.62 -9.71 -16.31
C HIS A 120 -14.88 -8.86 -16.05
N LYS A 121 -15.09 -8.39 -14.81
CA LYS A 121 -16.16 -7.42 -14.52
C LYS A 121 -15.88 -6.05 -15.15
N VAL A 122 -14.63 -5.63 -15.11
CA VAL A 122 -14.19 -4.31 -15.59
C VAL A 122 -13.87 -4.36 -17.09
N TRP A 123 -13.17 -5.40 -17.53
CA TRP A 123 -12.82 -5.68 -18.93
C TRP A 123 -13.33 -7.07 -19.32
N PRO A 124 -14.49 -7.18 -19.97
CA PRO A 124 -15.07 -8.48 -20.36
C PRO A 124 -14.14 -9.37 -21.20
N GLN A 125 -13.22 -8.77 -21.96
CA GLN A 125 -12.21 -9.46 -22.77
C GLN A 125 -10.90 -9.77 -22.01
N GLY A 126 -10.82 -9.41 -20.73
CA GLY A 126 -9.62 -9.44 -19.91
C GLY A 126 -8.73 -8.20 -20.07
N ASN A 127 -7.83 -7.99 -19.11
CA ASN A 127 -6.77 -6.98 -19.15
C ASN A 127 -5.51 -7.52 -18.44
N ILE A 128 -4.47 -7.84 -19.24
CA ILE A 128 -3.20 -8.39 -18.73
C ILE A 128 -2.37 -7.31 -18.04
N THR A 129 -2.41 -6.07 -18.53
CA THR A 129 -1.73 -4.91 -17.94
C THR A 129 -2.21 -4.65 -16.52
N PHE A 130 -3.50 -4.83 -16.25
CA PHE A 130 -4.06 -4.71 -14.91
C PHE A 130 -3.74 -5.92 -14.01
N ARG A 131 -3.84 -7.13 -14.55
CA ARG A 131 -3.73 -8.37 -13.78
C ARG A 131 -2.34 -8.61 -13.20
N PHE A 132 -1.26 -8.24 -13.89
CA PHE A 132 0.10 -8.57 -13.46
C PHE A 132 0.58 -7.71 -12.27
N PRO A 133 0.44 -6.37 -12.29
CA PRO A 133 0.88 -5.51 -11.20
C PRO A 133 0.05 -5.69 -9.91
N SER A 134 -1.23 -6.08 -10.00
CA SER A 134 -2.09 -6.25 -8.82
C SER A 134 -1.59 -7.33 -7.86
N TYR A 135 -1.09 -8.47 -8.37
CA TYR A 135 -0.51 -9.51 -7.51
C TYR A 135 0.79 -9.04 -6.87
N THR A 136 1.63 -8.33 -7.62
CA THR A 136 2.96 -7.96 -7.15
C THR A 136 2.91 -6.85 -6.11
N VAL A 137 2.01 -5.87 -6.24
CA VAL A 137 1.80 -4.85 -5.20
C VAL A 137 1.40 -5.47 -3.88
N LEU A 138 0.43 -6.39 -3.87
CA LEU A 138 0.03 -7.06 -2.63
C LEU A 138 1.18 -7.87 -2.02
N PHE A 139 1.95 -8.58 -2.85
CA PHE A 139 3.10 -9.36 -2.39
C PHE A 139 4.12 -8.45 -1.68
N MET A 140 4.45 -7.30 -2.26
CA MET A 140 5.39 -6.34 -1.67
C MET A 140 4.85 -5.72 -0.37
N THR A 141 3.57 -5.33 -0.34
CA THR A 141 2.98 -4.79 0.90
C THR A 141 2.93 -5.84 1.99
N ASN A 142 2.63 -7.10 1.66
CA ASN A 142 2.60 -8.19 2.63
C ASN A 142 4.00 -8.56 3.10
N GLU A 143 5.02 -8.51 2.25
CA GLU A 143 6.40 -8.75 2.65
C GLU A 143 6.85 -7.72 3.69
N VAL A 144 6.67 -6.42 3.39
CA VAL A 144 6.97 -5.33 4.31
C VAL A 144 6.15 -5.45 5.60
N LEU A 145 4.83 -5.64 5.49
CA LEU A 145 3.95 -5.77 6.67
C LEU A 145 4.24 -7.04 7.49
N SER A 146 4.61 -8.17 6.86
CA SER A 146 4.93 -9.42 7.56
C SER A 146 6.20 -9.29 8.39
N GLN A 147 7.17 -8.50 7.95
CA GLN A 147 8.34 -8.16 8.75
C GLN A 147 7.91 -7.41 10.03
N PHE A 148 6.88 -6.55 9.96
CA PHE A 148 6.35 -5.85 11.14
C PHE A 148 5.39 -6.69 12.00
N ASN A 149 4.56 -7.53 11.39
CA ASN A 149 3.41 -8.17 12.03
C ASN A 149 3.75 -9.43 12.85
N ILE A 150 5.05 -9.70 13.08
CA ILE A 150 5.49 -10.74 14.03
C ILE A 150 5.93 -10.12 15.38
N TYR A 151 6.18 -8.80 15.48
CA TYR A 151 6.90 -8.27 16.65
C TYR A 151 6.40 -6.95 17.26
N LEU A 152 5.26 -6.40 16.83
CA LEU A 152 4.72 -5.18 17.46
C LEU A 152 3.69 -5.42 18.58
N TRP A 153 3.33 -6.68 18.86
CA TRP A 153 2.38 -7.05 19.94
C TRP A 153 2.79 -8.31 20.72
N LYS A 154 4.09 -8.53 20.91
CA LYS A 154 4.61 -9.41 21.96
C LYS A 154 5.67 -8.68 22.77
#